data_AF-A0A7C7RN92-F1
#
_entry.id   AF-A0A7C7RN92-F1
#
_cell.length_a   1.000
_cell.length_b   1.000
_cell.length_c   1.000
_cell.angle_alpha   90.00
_cell.angle_beta   90.00
_cell.angle_gamma   90.00
#
_symmetry.space_group_name_H-M   'P 1'
#
loop_
_entity.id
_entity.type
_entity.pdbx_description
1 polymer ?
#
loop_
_entity_poly.entity_id
_entity_poly.type
_entity_poly.pdbx_seq_one_letter_code
_entity_poly.pdbx_strand_id
1 'polypeptide(L)'
;MMDTSTKLSAGLKLDVAPKIVEPTVYELSAPGRIGVGFPDPDVPRANLPDSLLRRELHLPELSEADVIRHFVKLSTFNYSVDSGFYPLGSCTMKYNPKINEDMARLPGFANVHPLQPIETTQGSLVLMYLLQEWLKEISGFDALTLQPAAGAHGEFTGVLIIRAYHEDRKDTKRVKMLVPDSSHGTNPATSAMVGLKVVQIPSDERGNVDLDALRAEA
;
A
#
# COMPACT_ATOMS: atom_id res chain seq x y z
N MET A 1 13.34 -30.71 -1.87
CA MET A 1 12.40 -31.22 -0.86
C MET A 1 12.64 -30.46 0.43
N MET A 2 11.86 -29.40 0.70
CA MET A 2 11.86 -28.74 2.00
C MET A 2 10.52 -29.04 2.66
N ASP A 3 10.63 -29.61 3.84
CA ASP A 3 9.58 -30.05 4.75
C ASP A 3 8.81 -28.83 5.27
N THR A 4 7.52 -28.75 4.94
CA THR A 4 6.56 -27.79 5.50
C THR A 4 5.69 -28.49 6.53
N SER A 5 6.23 -28.73 7.72
CA SER A 5 5.49 -29.22 8.88
C SER A 5 5.55 -28.24 10.06
N THR A 6 5.05 -27.02 9.86
CA THR A 6 4.78 -26.12 11.00
C THR A 6 3.41 -26.45 11.57
N LYS A 7 3.42 -27.10 12.74
CA LYS A 7 2.24 -27.39 13.56
C LYS A 7 1.54 -26.09 13.97
N LEU A 8 0.33 -25.87 13.48
CA LEU A 8 -0.66 -24.98 14.09
C LEU A 8 -1.67 -25.84 14.84
N SER A 9 -1.48 -25.95 16.15
CA SER A 9 -2.41 -26.62 17.07
C SER A 9 -3.35 -25.60 17.71
N ALA A 10 -4.59 -25.55 17.24
CA ALA A 10 -5.79 -25.29 18.05
C ALA A 10 -7.08 -25.48 17.21
N GLY A 11 -7.69 -26.67 17.30
CA GLY A 11 -9.12 -26.74 17.63
C GLY A 11 -10.20 -26.56 16.57
N LEU A 12 -9.95 -26.56 15.26
CA LEU A 12 -11.00 -26.84 14.26
C LEU A 12 -10.54 -27.94 13.30
N LYS A 13 -11.05 -29.17 13.48
CA LYS A 13 -10.99 -30.20 12.44
C LYS A 13 -12.05 -29.86 11.39
N LEU A 14 -11.62 -29.26 10.28
CA LEU A 14 -12.42 -29.24 9.06
C LEU A 14 -12.38 -30.66 8.46
N ASP A 15 -13.38 -31.48 8.78
CA ASP A 15 -13.53 -32.87 8.27
C ASP A 15 -13.93 -32.94 6.78
N VAL A 16 -13.73 -31.87 6.02
CA VAL A 16 -14.00 -31.81 4.58
C VAL A 16 -12.76 -31.21 3.92
N ALA A 17 -12.15 -31.95 2.99
CA ALA A 17 -11.10 -31.39 2.15
C ALA A 17 -11.63 -30.09 1.52
N PRO A 18 -10.88 -28.97 1.59
CA PRO A 18 -11.36 -27.70 1.09
C PRO A 18 -11.80 -27.85 -0.37
N LYS A 19 -13.06 -27.54 -0.65
CA LYS A 19 -13.59 -27.59 -2.01
C LYS A 19 -12.85 -26.54 -2.84
N ILE A 20 -12.03 -26.98 -3.78
CA ILE A 20 -11.38 -26.08 -4.74
C ILE A 20 -12.48 -25.49 -5.63
N VAL A 21 -12.80 -24.21 -5.43
CA VAL A 21 -13.85 -23.49 -6.17
C VAL A 21 -13.32 -22.97 -7.52
N GLU A 22 -12.02 -22.67 -7.57
CA GLU A 22 -11.29 -22.26 -8.77
C GLU A 22 -9.83 -22.74 -8.65
N PRO A 23 -9.29 -23.44 -9.67
CA PRO A 23 -7.88 -23.82 -9.69
C PRO A 23 -6.97 -22.59 -9.74
N THR A 24 -5.78 -22.72 -9.17
CA THR A 24 -4.73 -21.70 -9.28
C THR A 24 -4.22 -21.57 -10.71
N VAL A 25 -3.59 -20.43 -11.03
CA VAL A 25 -2.92 -20.22 -12.32
C VAL A 25 -1.88 -21.30 -12.65
N TYR A 26 -1.26 -21.92 -11.64
CA TYR A 26 -0.28 -22.99 -11.83
C TYR A 26 -0.93 -24.32 -12.17
N GLU A 27 -2.12 -24.61 -11.63
CA GLU A 27 -2.90 -25.81 -11.97
C GLU A 27 -3.55 -25.71 -13.36
N LEU A 28 -3.82 -24.48 -13.83
CA LEU A 28 -4.30 -24.19 -15.18
C LEU A 28 -3.20 -24.18 -16.25
N SER A 29 -1.93 -24.10 -15.82
CA SER A 29 -0.75 -24.00 -16.67
C SER A 29 -0.59 -25.21 -17.58
N ALA A 30 -0.16 -24.99 -18.82
CA ALA A 30 0.23 -26.07 -19.72
C ALA A 30 1.53 -25.73 -20.45
N PRO A 31 2.54 -26.63 -20.45
CA PRO A 31 3.82 -26.38 -21.10
C PRO A 31 3.70 -25.93 -22.56
N GLY A 32 4.47 -24.91 -22.93
CA GLY A 32 4.52 -24.30 -24.26
C GLY A 32 3.40 -23.31 -24.57
N ARG A 33 2.49 -23.01 -23.63
CA ARG A 33 1.38 -22.09 -23.88
C ARG A 33 1.84 -20.64 -23.75
N ILE A 34 1.55 -19.85 -24.79
CA ILE A 34 1.94 -18.45 -24.90
C ILE A 34 0.70 -17.57 -24.77
N GLY A 35 0.72 -16.64 -23.83
CA GLY A 35 -0.38 -15.70 -23.59
C GLY A 35 -0.25 -14.41 -24.40
N VAL A 36 0.96 -13.85 -24.48
CA VAL A 36 1.21 -12.57 -25.14
C VAL A 36 2.37 -12.74 -26.12
N GLY A 37 2.18 -12.26 -27.34
CA GLY A 37 3.25 -12.10 -28.32
C GLY A 37 3.89 -10.72 -28.18
N PHE A 38 5.21 -10.66 -28.08
CA PHE A 38 5.95 -9.41 -28.19
C PHE A 38 6.26 -9.11 -29.65
N PRO A 39 6.38 -7.82 -30.04
CA PRO A 39 6.85 -7.47 -31.37
C PRO A 39 8.27 -7.99 -31.60
N ASP A 40 8.61 -8.26 -32.87
CA ASP A 40 9.98 -8.56 -33.25
C ASP A 40 10.90 -7.38 -32.91
N PRO A 41 12.16 -7.66 -32.51
CA PRO A 41 13.12 -6.61 -32.19
C PRO A 41 13.39 -5.74 -33.42
N ASP A 42 13.42 -4.42 -33.21
CA ASP A 42 13.82 -3.41 -34.19
C ASP A 42 15.35 -3.23 -34.27
N VAL A 43 16.10 -4.00 -33.47
CA VAL A 43 17.56 -4.03 -33.40
C VAL A 43 18.11 -5.44 -33.69
N PRO A 44 19.39 -5.57 -34.10
CA PRO A 44 20.02 -6.87 -34.29
C PRO A 44 19.98 -7.73 -33.02
N ARG A 45 19.65 -9.01 -33.17
CA ARG A 45 19.67 -9.98 -32.07
C ARG A 45 21.11 -10.23 -31.64
N ALA A 46 21.35 -10.29 -30.32
CA ALA A 46 22.64 -10.61 -29.72
C ALA A 46 22.50 -11.78 -28.76
N ASN A 47 23.53 -12.63 -28.68
CA ASN A 47 23.57 -13.72 -27.71
C ASN A 47 23.92 -13.18 -26.32
N LEU A 48 23.19 -13.64 -25.31
CA LEU A 48 23.50 -13.36 -23.91
C LEU A 48 24.63 -14.27 -23.42
N PRO A 49 25.53 -13.80 -22.53
CA PRO A 49 26.56 -14.66 -21.96
C PRO A 49 25.95 -15.80 -21.13
N ASP A 50 26.39 -17.04 -21.39
CA ASP A 50 25.87 -18.25 -20.72
C ASP A 50 25.96 -18.18 -19.19
N SER A 51 26.98 -17.50 -18.66
CA SER A 51 27.18 -17.30 -17.22
C SER A 51 26.09 -16.44 -16.57
N LEU A 52 25.35 -15.67 -17.35
CA LEU A 52 24.27 -14.80 -16.89
C LEU A 52 22.87 -15.36 -17.20
N LEU A 53 22.79 -16.50 -17.91
CA LEU A 53 21.52 -17.10 -18.29
C LEU A 53 20.89 -17.86 -17.11
N ARG A 54 19.63 -17.51 -16.83
CA ARG A 54 18.78 -18.27 -15.92
C ARG A 54 18.31 -19.55 -16.62
N ARG A 55 18.56 -20.71 -16.01
CA ARG A 55 18.22 -22.03 -16.60
C ARG A 55 16.75 -22.42 -16.47
N GLU A 56 16.10 -22.04 -15.37
CA GLU A 56 14.71 -22.40 -15.10
C GLU A 56 13.93 -21.20 -14.55
N LEU A 57 12.70 -21.04 -15.04
CA LEU A 57 11.76 -20.01 -14.62
C LEU A 57 10.40 -20.68 -14.38
N HIS A 58 9.97 -20.75 -13.13
CA HIS A 58 8.76 -21.45 -12.73
C HIS A 58 7.56 -20.49 -12.72
N LEU A 59 7.20 -19.98 -13.90
CA LEU A 59 5.99 -19.17 -14.10
C LEU A 59 4.91 -20.01 -14.82
N PRO A 60 3.61 -19.73 -14.61
CA PRO A 60 2.56 -20.44 -15.30
C PRO A 60 2.52 -20.07 -16.79
N GLU A 61 2.23 -21.07 -17.62
CA GLU A 61 2.13 -20.97 -19.07
C GLU A 61 0.64 -21.03 -19.46
N LEU A 62 0.08 -19.84 -19.72
CA LEU A 62 -1.36 -19.62 -19.92
C LEU A 62 -1.61 -18.85 -21.22
N SER A 63 -2.74 -19.10 -21.88
CA SER A 63 -3.19 -18.25 -22.99
C SER A 63 -3.85 -16.99 -22.44
N GLU A 64 -3.94 -15.92 -23.24
CA GLU A 64 -4.64 -14.70 -22.84
C GLU A 64 -6.08 -15.00 -22.39
N ALA A 65 -6.78 -15.88 -23.12
CA ALA A 65 -8.14 -16.30 -22.78
C ALA A 65 -8.22 -17.02 -21.43
N ASP A 66 -7.23 -17.84 -21.07
CA ASP A 66 -7.18 -18.51 -19.76
C ASP A 66 -7.01 -17.49 -18.63
N VAL A 67 -6.12 -16.51 -18.83
CA VAL A 67 -5.87 -15.43 -17.87
C VAL A 67 -7.14 -14.60 -17.65
N ILE A 68 -7.80 -14.17 -18.73
CA ILE A 68 -9.05 -13.40 -18.64
C ILE A 68 -10.13 -14.20 -17.92
N ARG A 69 -10.38 -15.45 -18.31
CA ARG A 69 -11.39 -16.30 -17.67
C ARG A 69 -11.12 -16.47 -16.18
N HIS A 70 -9.87 -16.73 -15.82
CA HIS A 70 -9.46 -16.93 -14.44
C HIS A 70 -9.71 -15.69 -13.58
N PHE A 71 -9.17 -14.52 -13.97
CA PHE A 71 -9.31 -13.30 -13.17
C PHE A 71 -10.74 -12.74 -13.15
N VAL A 72 -11.50 -12.88 -14.25
CA VAL A 72 -12.93 -12.52 -14.26
C VAL A 72 -13.70 -13.42 -13.28
N LYS A 73 -13.45 -14.73 -13.28
CA LYS A 73 -14.10 -15.64 -12.34
C LYS A 73 -13.71 -15.33 -10.90
N LEU A 74 -12.43 -15.10 -10.60
CA LEU A 74 -11.98 -14.66 -9.27
C LEU A 74 -12.66 -13.37 -8.83
N SER A 75 -12.88 -12.41 -9.73
CA SER A 75 -13.58 -11.16 -9.37
C SER A 75 -15.03 -11.40 -8.91
N THR A 76 -15.71 -12.44 -9.40
CA THR A 76 -17.08 -12.78 -8.98
C THR A 76 -17.15 -13.33 -7.55
N PHE A 77 -16.02 -13.74 -6.97
CA PHE A 77 -15.94 -14.19 -5.59
C PHE A 77 -15.68 -13.05 -4.60
N ASN A 78 -15.37 -11.85 -5.10
CA ASN A 78 -15.10 -10.69 -4.27
C ASN A 78 -16.37 -9.87 -4.07
N TYR A 79 -16.61 -9.45 -2.83
CA TYR A 79 -17.55 -8.36 -2.54
C TYR A 79 -16.79 -7.04 -2.56
N SER A 80 -17.39 -5.98 -3.12
CA SER A 80 -16.72 -4.69 -3.30
C SER A 80 -17.70 -3.53 -3.11
N VAL A 81 -17.17 -2.30 -3.02
CA VAL A 81 -17.98 -1.06 -2.95
C VAL A 81 -18.87 -0.89 -4.18
N ASP A 82 -18.45 -1.41 -5.33
CA ASP A 82 -19.26 -1.39 -6.55
C ASP A 82 -20.43 -2.39 -6.50
N SER A 83 -20.31 -3.44 -5.68
CA SER A 83 -21.30 -4.51 -5.57
C SER A 83 -22.42 -4.18 -4.58
N GLY A 84 -22.15 -3.32 -3.60
CA GLY A 84 -23.16 -2.92 -2.61
C GLY A 84 -22.59 -2.15 -1.42
N PHE A 85 -23.42 -2.00 -0.38
CA PHE A 85 -23.05 -1.27 0.83
C PHE A 85 -21.90 -1.96 1.59
N TYR A 86 -20.90 -1.18 2.00
CA TYR A 86 -19.65 -1.69 2.58
C TYR A 86 -19.24 -0.89 3.86
N PRO A 87 -19.92 -1.07 5.01
CA PRO A 87 -19.79 -0.22 6.19
C PRO A 87 -18.58 -0.55 7.09
N LEU A 88 -17.36 -0.43 6.56
CA LEU A 88 -16.16 -0.56 7.39
C LEU A 88 -15.85 0.76 8.10
N GLY A 89 -15.91 0.73 9.44
CA GLY A 89 -15.44 1.83 10.29
C GLY A 89 -13.96 2.13 10.05
N SER A 90 -13.57 3.40 10.20
CA SER A 90 -12.21 3.91 9.92
C SER A 90 -11.73 3.87 8.44
N CYS A 91 -12.34 3.05 7.58
CA CYS A 91 -11.88 2.85 6.19
C CYS A 91 -12.46 3.81 5.15
N THR A 92 -13.54 4.54 5.47
CA THR A 92 -14.21 5.49 4.56
C THR A 92 -14.49 4.88 3.18
N MET A 93 -15.27 3.80 3.14
CA MET A 93 -15.65 3.08 1.91
C MET A 93 -16.68 3.88 1.07
N LYS A 94 -16.27 5.05 0.58
CA LYS A 94 -17.05 5.92 -0.29
C LYS A 94 -17.05 5.40 -1.73
N TYR A 95 -17.97 5.92 -2.55
CA TYR A 95 -17.92 5.71 -3.99
C TYR A 95 -16.59 6.16 -4.59
N ASN A 96 -16.03 5.35 -5.49
CA ASN A 96 -14.87 5.68 -6.31
C ASN A 96 -15.33 6.09 -7.72
N PRO A 97 -15.40 7.41 -8.05
CA PRO A 97 -15.85 7.89 -9.34
C PRO A 97 -15.08 7.27 -10.50
N LYS A 98 -15.78 6.66 -11.46
CA LYS A 98 -15.12 5.97 -12.59
C LYS A 98 -14.32 6.91 -13.48
N ILE A 99 -14.73 8.19 -13.54
CA ILE A 99 -13.96 9.23 -14.21
C ILE A 99 -12.53 9.35 -13.67
N ASN A 100 -12.27 9.04 -12.39
CA ASN A 100 -10.93 9.12 -11.83
C ASN A 100 -9.99 8.07 -12.44
N GLU A 101 -10.51 6.89 -12.80
CA GLU A 101 -9.73 5.86 -13.50
C GLU A 101 -9.37 6.31 -14.92
N ASP A 102 -10.30 6.96 -15.62
CA ASP A 102 -10.06 7.52 -16.94
C ASP A 102 -9.03 8.65 -16.89
N MET A 103 -9.12 9.53 -15.89
CA MET A 103 -8.17 10.64 -15.71
C MET A 103 -6.77 10.13 -15.34
N ALA A 104 -6.66 9.10 -14.51
CA ALA A 104 -5.37 8.50 -14.17
C ALA A 104 -4.67 7.85 -15.38
N ARG A 105 -5.45 7.39 -16.38
CA ARG A 105 -4.95 6.75 -17.60
C ARG A 105 -4.56 7.72 -18.72
N LEU A 106 -4.72 9.03 -18.51
CA LEU A 106 -4.26 10.01 -19.49
C LEU A 106 -2.77 9.78 -19.81
N PRO A 107 -2.35 9.74 -21.10
CA PRO A 107 -0.97 9.43 -21.46
C PRO A 107 0.06 10.36 -20.81
N GLY A 108 -0.32 11.63 -20.60
CA GLY A 108 0.50 12.63 -19.89
C GLY A 108 0.71 12.36 -18.40
N PHE A 109 0.05 11.34 -17.82
CA PHE A 109 0.30 10.85 -16.46
C PHE A 109 0.80 9.41 -16.46
N ALA A 110 0.14 8.51 -17.20
CA ALA A 110 0.45 7.09 -17.20
C ALA A 110 1.84 6.75 -17.77
N ASN A 111 2.36 7.56 -18.69
CA ASN A 111 3.62 7.31 -19.39
C ASN A 111 4.76 8.24 -18.95
N VAL A 112 4.60 8.96 -17.83
CA VAL A 112 5.62 9.86 -17.29
C VAL A 112 6.68 9.06 -16.54
N HIS A 113 7.95 9.25 -16.88
CA HIS A 113 9.05 8.76 -16.06
C HIS A 113 9.39 9.79 -14.96
N PRO A 114 9.54 9.40 -13.69
CA PRO A 114 9.76 10.34 -12.59
C PRO A 114 11.06 11.17 -12.69
N LEU A 115 12.03 10.70 -13.49
CA LEU A 115 13.30 11.40 -13.74
C LEU A 115 13.40 12.03 -15.14
N GLN A 116 12.29 12.16 -15.87
CA GLN A 116 12.33 12.85 -17.16
C GLN A 116 12.51 14.37 -16.96
N PRO A 117 13.03 15.12 -17.97
CA PRO A 117 13.25 16.56 -17.85
C PRO A 117 12.00 17.30 -17.36
N ILE A 118 12.19 18.25 -16.43
CA ILE A 118 11.10 18.95 -15.75
C ILE A 118 10.23 19.73 -16.75
N GLU A 119 10.81 20.19 -17.84
CA GLU A 119 10.14 20.92 -18.91
C GLU A 119 9.07 20.04 -19.60
N THR A 120 9.19 18.71 -19.55
CA THR A 120 8.23 17.77 -20.16
C THR A 120 7.19 17.23 -19.18
N THR A 121 7.26 17.59 -17.89
CA THR A 121 6.32 17.13 -16.82
C THR A 121 5.46 18.23 -16.22
N GLN A 122 5.45 19.43 -16.81
CA GLN A 122 4.77 20.60 -16.21
C GLN A 122 3.29 20.34 -15.85
N GLY A 123 2.56 19.53 -16.63
CA GLY A 123 1.19 19.15 -16.31
C GLY A 123 1.07 18.38 -14.98
N SER A 124 1.95 17.40 -14.73
CA SER A 124 1.99 16.66 -13.47
C SER A 124 2.38 17.55 -12.30
N LEU A 125 3.33 18.48 -12.50
CA LEU A 125 3.78 19.40 -11.46
C LEU A 125 2.69 20.40 -11.06
N VAL A 126 1.94 20.93 -12.03
CA VAL A 126 0.78 21.78 -11.75
C VAL A 126 -0.29 21.02 -10.98
N LEU A 127 -0.58 19.75 -11.35
CA LEU A 127 -1.52 18.92 -10.62
C LEU A 127 -1.09 18.71 -9.16
N MET A 128 0.18 18.38 -8.93
CA MET A 128 0.74 18.20 -7.58
C MET A 128 0.64 19.49 -6.76
N TYR A 129 1.05 20.63 -7.35
CA TYR A 129 0.99 21.93 -6.70
C TYR A 129 -0.43 22.31 -6.30
N LEU A 130 -1.40 22.21 -7.22
CA LEU A 130 -2.79 22.54 -6.94
C LEU A 130 -3.37 21.65 -5.84
N LEU A 131 -3.05 20.35 -5.86
CA LEU A 131 -3.47 19.43 -4.82
C LEU A 131 -2.87 19.81 -3.45
N GLN A 132 -1.61 20.22 -3.39
CA GLN A 132 -1.00 20.72 -2.15
C GLN A 132 -1.71 21.97 -1.65
N GLU A 133 -2.00 22.95 -2.51
CA GLU A 133 -2.70 24.16 -2.11
C GLU A 133 -4.13 23.89 -1.61
N TRP A 134 -4.88 23.01 -2.27
CA TRP A 134 -6.22 22.63 -1.82
C TRP A 134 -6.19 21.90 -0.47
N LEU A 135 -5.24 20.97 -0.29
CA LEU A 135 -5.11 20.26 0.97
C LEU A 135 -4.61 21.17 2.10
N LYS A 136 -3.76 22.17 1.81
CA LYS A 136 -3.36 23.21 2.78
C LYS A 136 -4.57 23.99 3.26
N GLU A 137 -5.42 24.45 2.34
CA GLU A 137 -6.66 25.16 2.68
C GLU A 137 -7.58 24.30 3.55
N ILE A 138 -7.76 23.01 3.20
CA ILE A 138 -8.63 22.08 3.96
C ILE A 138 -8.08 21.81 5.37
N SER A 139 -6.76 21.69 5.51
CA SER A 139 -6.11 21.26 6.77
C SER A 139 -5.65 22.41 7.66
N GLY A 140 -5.51 23.62 7.11
CA GLY A 140 -4.96 24.79 7.81
C GLY A 140 -3.44 24.76 8.00
N PHE A 141 -2.71 23.86 7.32
CA PHE A 141 -1.24 23.82 7.39
C PHE A 141 -0.58 24.78 6.38
N ASP A 142 0.58 25.31 6.75
CA ASP A 142 1.37 26.20 5.89
C ASP A 142 2.03 25.47 4.69
N ALA A 143 2.27 24.16 4.82
CA ALA A 143 2.94 23.36 3.81
C ALA A 143 2.49 21.89 3.87
N LEU A 144 2.59 21.19 2.74
CA LEU A 144 2.28 19.77 2.61
C LEU A 144 3.28 19.03 1.73
N THR A 145 3.42 17.73 1.96
CA THR A 145 4.17 16.79 1.10
C THR A 145 3.22 15.73 0.54
N LEU A 146 3.39 15.38 -0.74
CA LEU A 146 2.65 14.32 -1.42
C LEU A 146 3.45 13.02 -1.57
N GLN A 147 4.66 12.97 -1.00
CA GLN A 147 5.57 11.83 -1.13
C GLN A 147 5.14 10.57 -0.35
N PRO A 148 4.53 10.66 0.85
CA PRO A 148 4.16 9.46 1.60
C PRO A 148 3.09 8.62 0.87
N ALA A 149 3.41 7.36 0.61
CA ALA A 149 2.57 6.45 -0.20
C ALA A 149 1.37 5.84 0.55
N ALA A 150 1.25 6.03 1.87
CA ALA A 150 0.17 5.49 2.70
C ALA A 150 0.05 6.26 4.02
N GLY A 151 -1.06 6.08 4.75
CA GLY A 151 -1.30 6.73 6.04
C GLY A 151 -0.18 6.52 7.06
N ALA A 152 0.22 5.27 7.31
CA ALA A 152 1.32 4.95 8.22
C ALA A 152 2.67 5.56 7.78
N HIS A 153 2.90 5.71 6.48
CA HIS A 153 4.09 6.38 5.96
C HIS A 153 4.02 7.90 6.20
N GLY A 154 2.82 8.48 6.13
CA GLY A 154 2.55 9.86 6.52
C GLY A 154 2.82 10.11 8.00
N GLU A 155 2.34 9.21 8.88
CA GLU A 155 2.67 9.23 10.32
C GLU A 155 4.18 9.21 10.54
N PHE A 156 4.89 8.27 9.89
CA PHE A 156 6.33 8.13 10.02
C PHE A 156 7.08 9.41 9.58
N THR A 157 6.66 9.98 8.46
CA THR A 157 7.21 11.25 7.97
C THR A 157 6.96 12.38 8.98
N GLY A 158 5.75 12.49 9.53
CA GLY A 158 5.41 13.50 10.52
C GLY A 158 6.22 13.36 11.82
N VAL A 159 6.39 12.14 12.33
CA VAL A 159 7.20 11.88 13.53
C VAL A 159 8.68 12.22 13.29
N LEU A 160 9.22 11.92 12.10
CA LEU A 160 10.58 12.33 11.73
C LEU A 160 10.74 13.85 11.65
N ILE A 161 9.74 14.57 11.12
CA ILE A 161 9.73 16.04 11.10
C ILE A 161 9.73 16.60 12.53
N ILE A 162 8.88 16.08 13.42
CA ILE A 162 8.84 16.48 14.84
C ILE A 162 10.19 16.22 15.51
N ARG A 163 10.80 15.06 15.25
CA ARG A 163 12.12 14.71 15.79
C ARG A 163 13.20 15.68 15.29
N ALA A 164 13.27 15.92 13.98
CA ALA A 164 14.23 16.87 13.40
C ALA A 164 14.07 18.28 14.00
N TYR A 165 12.84 18.72 14.25
CA TYR A 165 12.54 19.98 14.92
C TYR A 165 13.06 20.06 16.37
N HIS A 166 13.05 18.96 17.11
CA HIS A 166 13.65 18.91 18.45
C HIS A 166 15.18 18.87 18.40
N GLU A 167 15.75 18.11 17.46
CA GLU A 167 17.20 18.00 17.25
C GLU A 167 17.82 19.35 16.87
N ASP A 168 17.21 20.09 15.95
CA ASP A 168 17.66 21.43 15.53
C ASP A 168 17.74 22.42 16.70
N ARG A 169 16.77 22.37 17.60
CA ARG A 169 16.72 23.20 18.83
C ARG A 169 17.55 22.64 19.99
N LYS A 170 18.24 21.51 19.79
CA LYS A 170 19.02 20.79 20.81
C LYS A 170 18.16 20.35 22.01
N ASP A 171 16.86 20.15 21.82
CA ASP A 171 15.93 19.68 22.86
C ASP A 171 15.94 18.15 22.94
N THR A 172 17.06 17.59 23.40
CA THR A 172 17.31 16.14 23.40
C THR A 172 16.49 15.36 24.43
N LYS A 173 15.71 16.04 25.28
CA LYS A 173 14.86 15.41 26.30
C LYS A 173 13.51 14.95 25.75
N ARG A 174 13.15 15.32 24.52
CA ARG A 174 11.87 15.00 23.88
C ARG A 174 11.92 13.62 23.25
N VAL A 175 11.88 12.62 24.13
CA VAL A 175 12.04 11.19 23.77
C VAL A 175 10.75 10.38 23.95
N LYS A 176 9.67 11.00 24.44
CA LYS A 176 8.37 10.35 24.64
C LYS A 176 7.40 10.75 23.52
N MET A 177 6.61 9.79 23.05
CA MET A 177 5.41 10.05 22.24
C MET A 177 4.17 9.60 23.03
N LEU A 178 3.26 10.53 23.31
CA LEU A 178 2.01 10.24 23.99
C LEU A 178 0.97 9.78 22.97
N VAL A 179 0.32 8.64 23.23
CA VAL A 179 -0.63 8.03 22.29
C VAL A 179 -1.87 7.56 23.07
N PRO A 180 -3.10 7.90 22.67
CA PRO A 180 -4.30 7.35 23.32
C PRO A 180 -4.39 5.83 23.19
N ASP A 181 -4.98 5.17 24.19
CA ASP A 181 -5.26 3.72 24.16
C ASP A 181 -6.19 3.29 23.01
N SER A 182 -7.03 4.20 22.53
CA SER A 182 -7.94 4.02 21.38
C SER A 182 -7.32 4.28 20.00
N SER A 183 -6.02 4.62 19.96
CA SER A 183 -5.32 4.90 18.70
C SER A 183 -5.26 3.70 17.75
N HIS A 184 -5.14 3.99 16.46
CA HIS A 184 -4.84 2.94 15.48
C HIS A 184 -3.43 2.37 15.74
N GLY A 185 -3.25 1.06 15.53
CA GLY A 185 -2.00 0.36 15.86
C GLY A 185 -0.76 0.85 15.10
N THR A 186 -0.93 1.60 14.01
CA THR A 186 0.18 2.24 13.27
C THR A 186 0.86 3.32 14.10
N ASN A 187 0.13 4.07 14.93
CA ASN A 187 0.66 5.17 15.72
C ASN A 187 1.80 4.74 16.69
N PRO A 188 1.58 3.74 17.58
CA PRO A 188 2.65 3.27 18.47
C PRO A 188 3.78 2.57 17.69
N ALA A 189 3.46 1.85 16.62
CA ALA A 189 4.47 1.19 15.77
C ALA A 189 5.42 2.21 15.13
N THR A 190 4.88 3.25 14.50
CA THR A 190 5.61 4.37 13.92
C THR A 190 6.52 5.04 14.95
N SER A 191 5.99 5.34 16.13
CA SER A 191 6.72 6.02 17.20
C SER A 191 7.91 5.18 17.69
N ALA A 192 7.70 3.88 17.85
CA ALA A 192 8.76 2.94 18.21
C ALA A 192 9.82 2.80 17.11
N MET A 193 9.42 2.78 15.83
CA MET A 193 10.34 2.74 14.68
C MET A 193 11.29 3.94 14.65
N VAL A 194 10.82 5.12 15.08
CA VAL A 194 11.65 6.34 15.16
C VAL A 194 12.52 6.36 16.44
N GLY A 195 12.36 5.38 17.34
CA GLY A 195 13.11 5.27 18.59
C GLY A 195 12.56 6.09 19.75
N LEU A 196 11.31 6.55 19.66
CA LEU A 196 10.64 7.26 20.75
C LEU A 196 10.01 6.25 21.73
N LYS A 197 10.03 6.60 23.02
CA LYS A 197 9.30 5.88 24.06
C LYS A 197 7.81 6.16 23.92
N VAL A 198 7.03 5.16 23.54
CA VAL A 198 5.57 5.25 23.53
C VAL A 198 5.03 5.25 24.95
N VAL A 199 4.18 6.22 25.27
CA VAL A 199 3.43 6.29 26.53
C VAL A 199 1.96 6.33 26.18
N GLN A 200 1.21 5.35 26.67
CA GLN A 200 -0.23 5.27 26.43
C GLN A 200 -0.99 6.18 27.40
N ILE A 201 -1.94 6.94 26.89
CA ILE A 201 -2.87 7.77 27.68
C ILE A 201 -4.23 7.06 27.71
N PRO A 202 -4.79 6.76 28.89
CA PRO A 202 -6.05 6.05 29.00
C PRO A 202 -7.23 6.90 28.54
N SER A 203 -8.31 6.23 28.17
CA SER A 203 -9.61 6.88 27.95
C SER A 203 -10.38 7.09 29.26
N ASP A 204 -11.19 8.15 29.33
CA ASP A 204 -12.14 8.42 30.40
C ASP A 204 -13.36 7.49 30.33
N GLU A 205 -14.25 7.55 31.32
CA GLU A 205 -15.47 6.71 31.39
C GLU A 205 -16.43 6.91 30.20
N ARG A 206 -16.27 7.97 29.42
CA ARG A 206 -17.08 8.31 28.24
C ARG A 206 -16.38 7.93 26.93
N GLY A 207 -15.18 7.35 26.99
CA GLY A 207 -14.37 6.98 25.83
C GLY A 207 -13.63 8.16 25.18
N ASN A 208 -13.49 9.30 25.87
CA ASN A 208 -12.62 10.40 25.42
C ASN A 208 -11.22 10.23 26.02
N VAL A 209 -10.26 11.09 25.65
CA VAL A 209 -8.95 11.15 26.30
C VAL A 209 -9.09 11.63 27.75
N ASP A 210 -8.51 10.91 28.70
CA ASP A 210 -8.39 11.38 30.09
C ASP A 210 -7.42 12.57 30.18
N LEU A 211 -7.97 13.76 30.44
CA LEU A 211 -7.19 15.01 30.51
C LEU A 211 -6.30 15.09 31.74
N ASP A 212 -6.65 14.44 32.85
CA ASP A 212 -5.84 14.44 34.05
C ASP A 212 -4.65 13.50 33.89
N ALA A 213 -4.86 12.33 33.29
CA ALA A 213 -3.78 11.42 32.89
C ALA A 213 -2.84 12.07 31.84
N LEU A 214 -3.39 12.80 30.86
CA LEU A 214 -2.61 13.54 29.88
C LEU A 214 -1.72 14.60 30.54
N ARG A 215 -2.27 15.40 31.46
CA ARG A 215 -1.52 16.44 32.19
C ARG A 215 -0.43 15.87 33.08
N ALA A 216 -0.63 14.67 33.63
CA ALA A 216 0.36 14.01 34.47
C ALA A 216 1.60 13.55 33.68
N GLU A 217 1.48 13.31 32.37
CA GLU A 217 2.58 12.91 31.49
C GLU A 217 3.22 14.05 30.67
N ALA A 218 2.53 15.20 30.57
CA ALA A 218 2.96 16.39 29.83
C ALA A 218 4.04 17.21 30.56
#